data_AF-A0A2K4IMS6-F1
#
_entry.id   AF-A0A2K4IMS6-F1
#
_cell.length_a   1.000
_cell.length_b   1.000
_cell.length_c   1.000
_cell.angle_alpha   90.00
_cell.angle_beta   90.00
_cell.angle_gamma   90.00
#
_symmetry.space_group_name_H-M   'P 1'
#
loop_
_entity.id
_entity.type
_entity.pdbx_description
1 polymer ?
#
loop_
_entity_poly.entity_id
_entity_poly.type
_entity_poly.pdbx_seq_one_letter_code
_entity_poly.pdbx_strand_id
1 'polypeptide(L)'
;MYRVCLFAAVTLLAGCVSPQARQAAEAETLFKDILARPLVSDSVMREGDILTFQISQSGNAQAAAGVVFQMEASCAADRANLLYLGGGGRMYPGLNGHQYSIGRAMPANVLGMLKNNPDFIKACASTPASDWRVVKGSGEEQWVLFDRNSLKKDGSELRFWAAYDNPLIGFDAPYDAPYAQKRERYAVDCGKQTYRVVAGYDLDADNTVTDGQDAIALTSNAISGSNDDYELLFKLVCEKPESAAQLPRFVARAKKSAPVTLPTLTPAVTSAIKQLNMPDAVKPLNYVEITGQSNYQGKTIEMREVRRFEIDSASQQLSLHLSGANYESDAVTFRGLLDLAKLSRFSVSKGPSMKDTSSVINLGFSGDWQHMPVNGHLAYKATFSSTNSLLGKVDERQENTNCTVVRELSASQLNSTLSGLAKELRCSKEGDEYNRVNTYYYLSDYAYFFFARTDKNRFFYSDLVLKTLR
;
A
#
# COMPACT_ATOMS: atom_id res chain seq x y z
N MET A 1 -28.46 -31.40 -4.81
CA MET A 1 -29.82 -31.44 -4.23
C MET A 1 -29.70 -31.80 -2.76
N TYR A 2 -29.99 -30.86 -1.84
CA TYR A 2 -30.75 -31.04 -0.60
C TYR A 2 -30.89 -29.64 0.04
N ARG A 3 -32.14 -29.23 0.26
CA ARG A 3 -32.56 -28.01 0.99
C ARG A 3 -33.27 -28.46 2.28
N VAL A 4 -33.48 -27.48 3.17
CA VAL A 4 -34.52 -27.39 4.24
C VAL A 4 -34.08 -28.04 5.58
N CYS A 5 -34.19 -27.47 6.79
CA CYS A 5 -34.87 -26.28 7.33
C CYS A 5 -34.26 -25.79 8.68
N LEU A 6 -34.65 -24.57 9.04
CA LEU A 6 -34.60 -23.92 10.35
C LEU A 6 -35.53 -24.63 11.38
N PHE A 7 -35.12 -24.74 12.65
CA PHE A 7 -36.04 -24.74 13.81
C PHE A 7 -35.33 -24.21 15.07
N ALA A 8 -35.92 -23.18 15.66
CA ALA A 8 -35.87 -22.87 17.10
C ALA A 8 -36.96 -23.74 17.80
N ALA A 9 -36.97 -24.10 19.08
CA ALA A 9 -36.39 -23.54 20.29
C ALA A 9 -36.43 -24.59 21.44
N VAL A 10 -35.83 -24.21 22.58
CA VAL A 10 -36.19 -24.49 24.00
C VAL A 10 -35.02 -25.02 24.84
N THR A 11 -34.37 -24.05 25.49
CA THR A 11 -33.77 -24.03 26.83
C THR A 11 -33.27 -25.33 27.46
N LEU A 12 -31.94 -25.47 27.50
CA LEU A 12 -31.23 -26.06 28.63
C LEU A 12 -30.18 -25.04 29.11
N LEU A 13 -30.18 -24.81 30.41
CA LEU A 13 -29.28 -23.93 31.15
C LEU A 13 -27.83 -24.41 30.99
N ALA A 14 -27.12 -23.83 30.02
CA ALA A 14 -25.67 -23.76 29.98
C ALA A 14 -25.33 -22.38 29.43
N GLY A 15 -24.47 -21.63 30.14
CA GLY A 15 -24.13 -20.25 29.81
C GLY A 15 -23.83 -20.08 28.31
N CYS A 16 -24.70 -19.35 27.62
CA CYS A 16 -24.55 -19.03 26.21
C CYS A 16 -23.42 -17.99 26.07
N VAL A 17 -22.18 -18.47 26.10
CA VAL A 17 -21.06 -17.72 25.53
C VAL A 17 -21.39 -17.58 24.04
N SER A 18 -21.58 -16.34 23.58
CA SER A 18 -21.89 -16.08 22.18
C SER A 18 -20.81 -16.71 21.29
N PRO A 19 -21.13 -17.14 20.05
CA PRO A 19 -20.15 -17.68 19.12
C PRO A 19 -18.91 -16.78 18.95
N GLN A 20 -19.11 -15.46 19.01
CA GLN A 20 -18.03 -14.46 19.02
C GLN A 20 -17.16 -14.53 20.27
N ALA A 21 -17.73 -14.70 21.45
CA ALA A 21 -16.96 -14.82 22.69
C ALA A 21 -16.19 -16.16 22.77
N ARG A 22 -16.72 -17.24 22.17
CA ARG A 22 -15.96 -18.50 22.01
C ARG A 22 -14.78 -18.32 21.06
N GLN A 23 -14.99 -17.71 19.89
CA GLN A 23 -13.91 -17.42 18.93
C GLN A 23 -12.83 -16.49 19.52
N ALA A 24 -13.23 -15.50 20.32
CA ALA A 24 -12.28 -14.63 21.01
C ALA A 24 -11.43 -15.40 22.03
N ALA A 25 -12.03 -16.30 22.81
CA ALA A 25 -11.31 -17.13 23.78
C ALA A 25 -10.37 -18.15 23.11
N GLU A 26 -10.79 -18.73 21.97
CA GLU A 26 -9.95 -19.63 21.16
C GLU A 26 -8.76 -18.87 20.57
N ALA A 27 -8.97 -17.68 20.02
CA ALA A 27 -7.90 -16.83 19.50
C ALA A 27 -6.93 -16.40 20.62
N GLU A 28 -7.44 -16.07 21.79
CA GLU A 28 -6.62 -15.75 22.96
C GLU A 28 -5.74 -16.93 23.38
N THR A 29 -6.32 -18.14 23.44
CA THR A 29 -5.58 -19.37 23.77
C THR A 29 -4.47 -19.62 22.75
N LEU A 30 -4.79 -19.52 21.46
CA LEU A 30 -3.81 -19.64 20.38
C LEU A 30 -2.66 -18.64 20.55
N PHE A 31 -2.96 -17.37 20.80
CA PHE A 31 -1.91 -16.36 21.01
C PHE A 31 -1.07 -16.62 22.25
N LYS A 32 -1.67 -17.06 23.37
CA LYS A 32 -0.92 -17.42 24.58
C LYS A 32 0.08 -18.54 24.29
N ASP A 33 -0.35 -19.58 23.59
CA ASP A 33 0.50 -20.71 23.21
C ASP A 33 1.63 -20.30 22.28
N ILE A 34 1.36 -19.39 21.34
CA ILE A 34 2.39 -18.87 20.42
C ILE A 34 3.40 -18.02 21.17
N LEU A 35 2.96 -17.04 21.97
CA LEU A 35 3.84 -16.11 22.67
C LEU A 35 4.75 -16.78 23.70
N ALA A 36 4.40 -17.99 24.15
CA ALA A 36 5.23 -18.81 25.03
C ALA A 36 6.35 -19.57 24.29
N ARG A 37 6.32 -19.64 22.95
CA ARG A 37 7.31 -20.40 22.16
C ARG A 37 8.64 -19.64 22.02
N PRO A 38 9.74 -20.36 21.71
CA PRO A 38 11.04 -19.75 21.51
C PRO A 38 11.07 -18.73 20.38
N LEU A 39 11.91 -17.71 20.55
CA LEU A 39 12.23 -16.76 19.47
C LEU A 39 13.23 -17.40 18.52
N VAL A 40 13.14 -17.04 17.23
CA VAL A 40 14.20 -17.34 16.28
C VAL A 40 15.36 -16.38 16.50
N SER A 41 16.45 -16.87 17.08
CA SER A 41 17.58 -16.03 17.49
C SER A 41 18.21 -15.20 16.37
N ASP A 42 18.30 -15.76 15.15
CA ASP A 42 18.86 -15.07 13.99
C ASP A 42 17.94 -13.97 13.44
N SER A 43 16.65 -14.02 13.76
CA SER A 43 15.64 -13.05 13.31
C SER A 43 15.62 -11.74 14.12
N VAL A 44 16.24 -11.72 15.31
CA VAL A 44 16.13 -10.59 16.23
C VAL A 44 16.88 -9.37 15.70
N MET A 45 16.15 -8.27 15.54
CA MET A 45 16.64 -6.94 15.18
C MET A 45 16.07 -5.90 16.16
N ARG A 46 16.84 -4.84 16.46
CA ARG A 46 16.42 -3.78 17.38
C ARG A 46 16.45 -2.41 16.73
N GLU A 47 15.37 -1.65 16.85
CA GLU A 47 15.30 -0.24 16.49
C GLU A 47 14.77 0.56 17.69
N GLY A 48 15.65 1.35 18.32
CA GLY A 48 15.35 2.00 19.60
C GLY A 48 14.92 1.00 20.69
N ASP A 49 13.67 1.10 21.12
CA ASP A 49 13.06 0.24 22.14
C ASP A 49 12.25 -0.94 21.56
N ILE A 50 12.08 -1.00 20.24
CA ILE A 50 11.35 -2.08 19.58
C ILE A 50 12.31 -3.20 19.16
N LEU A 51 11.94 -4.43 19.47
CA LEU A 51 12.47 -5.62 18.84
C LEU A 51 11.52 -6.09 17.75
N THR A 52 12.09 -6.42 16.61
CA THR A 52 11.47 -7.16 15.53
C THR A 52 12.04 -8.59 15.55
N PHE A 53 11.19 -9.60 15.53
CA PHE A 53 11.61 -10.99 15.66
C PHE A 53 10.54 -11.97 15.16
N GLN A 54 10.98 -13.20 14.91
CA GLN A 54 10.11 -14.33 14.62
C GLN A 54 9.96 -15.23 15.84
N ILE A 55 8.78 -15.82 15.98
CA ILE A 55 8.51 -16.94 16.89
C ILE A 55 8.24 -18.17 16.03
N SER A 56 8.84 -19.31 16.37
CA SER A 56 8.57 -20.60 15.72
C SER A 56 8.44 -21.73 16.74
N GLN A 57 8.00 -22.91 16.31
CA GLN A 57 7.90 -24.06 17.23
C GLN A 57 9.25 -24.48 17.81
N SER A 58 10.32 -24.39 17.02
CA SER A 58 11.65 -24.89 17.37
C SER A 58 12.67 -23.80 17.70
N GLY A 59 12.31 -22.51 17.54
CA GLY A 59 13.26 -21.41 17.59
C GLY A 59 14.17 -21.30 16.35
N ASN A 60 13.87 -22.04 15.28
CA ASN A 60 14.57 -21.97 14.00
C ASN A 60 13.63 -21.50 12.89
N ALA A 61 14.14 -20.74 11.92
CA ALA A 61 13.40 -20.22 10.75
C ALA A 61 13.64 -21.01 9.45
N GLN A 62 14.21 -22.22 9.53
CA GLN A 62 14.40 -23.04 8.33
C GLN A 62 13.05 -23.46 7.74
N ALA A 63 12.98 -23.65 6.42
CA ALA A 63 11.74 -23.94 5.69
C ALA A 63 10.93 -25.14 6.23
N ALA A 64 11.59 -26.07 6.93
CA ALA A 64 10.96 -27.23 7.58
C ALA A 64 10.42 -26.97 8.99
N ALA A 65 10.55 -25.75 9.54
CA ALA A 65 10.20 -25.41 10.91
C ALA A 65 8.70 -25.09 11.14
N GLY A 66 7.88 -25.14 10.08
CA GLY A 66 6.44 -24.87 10.15
C GLY A 66 6.11 -23.38 10.17
N VAL A 67 4.94 -23.04 10.74
CA VAL A 67 4.43 -21.66 10.79
C VAL A 67 5.32 -20.78 11.67
N VAL A 68 5.73 -19.64 11.13
CA VAL A 68 6.47 -18.59 11.85
C VAL A 68 5.59 -17.36 12.06
N PHE A 69 5.69 -16.73 13.23
CA PHE A 69 4.97 -15.50 13.55
C PHE A 69 5.96 -14.34 13.57
N GLN A 70 5.83 -13.41 12.62
CA GLN A 70 6.61 -12.18 12.61
C GLN A 70 5.97 -11.15 13.52
N MET A 71 6.72 -10.67 14.50
CA MET A 71 6.24 -9.76 15.53
C MET A 71 7.16 -8.56 15.71
N GLU A 72 6.56 -7.49 16.23
CA GLU A 72 7.27 -6.37 16.83
C GLU A 72 6.79 -6.19 18.26
N ALA A 73 7.70 -5.97 19.19
CA ALA A 73 7.34 -5.68 20.57
C ALA A 73 8.34 -4.75 21.23
N SER A 74 7.83 -3.94 22.16
CA SER A 74 8.63 -3.02 22.96
C SER A 74 9.29 -3.74 24.12
N CYS A 75 10.55 -3.42 24.37
CA CYS A 75 11.23 -3.91 25.56
C CYS A 75 10.69 -3.24 26.83
N ALA A 76 10.44 -1.93 26.79
CA ALA A 76 10.00 -1.16 27.96
C ALA A 76 8.47 -1.10 28.16
N ALA A 77 7.69 -0.92 27.10
CA ALA A 77 6.24 -0.70 27.17
C ALA A 77 5.43 -1.98 26.87
N ASP A 78 4.17 -2.00 27.32
CA ASP A 78 3.21 -3.08 27.05
C ASP A 78 2.57 -2.90 25.67
N ARG A 79 3.38 -3.06 24.63
CA ARG A 79 2.94 -3.04 23.23
C ARG A 79 3.61 -4.13 22.43
N ALA A 80 2.82 -4.84 21.64
CA ALA A 80 3.28 -5.76 20.62
C ALA A 80 2.30 -5.76 19.44
N ASN A 81 2.82 -6.01 18.24
CA ASN A 81 2.08 -6.15 17.00
C ASN A 81 2.42 -7.48 16.33
N LEU A 82 1.39 -8.16 15.81
CA LEU A 82 1.57 -9.23 14.84
C LEU A 82 1.65 -8.61 13.44
N LEU A 83 2.75 -8.82 12.73
CA LEU A 83 2.97 -8.26 11.39
C LEU A 83 2.45 -9.19 10.30
N TYR A 84 2.90 -10.44 10.29
CA TYR A 84 2.44 -11.49 9.37
C TYR A 84 2.82 -12.88 9.89
N LEU A 85 2.28 -13.90 9.24
CA LEU A 85 2.60 -15.32 9.42
C LEU A 85 3.34 -15.83 8.18
N GLY A 86 4.30 -16.74 8.36
CA GLY A 86 5.01 -17.42 7.27
C GLY A 86 4.94 -18.96 7.40
N GLY A 87 5.76 -19.68 6.62
CA GLY A 87 5.91 -21.14 6.70
C GLY A 87 5.20 -21.96 5.61
N GLY A 88 4.55 -21.30 4.64
CA GLY A 88 3.95 -21.93 3.45
C GLY A 88 3.44 -20.92 2.42
N GLY A 89 3.93 -19.68 2.50
CA GLY A 89 3.31 -18.46 1.97
C GLY A 89 3.00 -17.49 3.10
N ARG A 90 2.91 -16.21 2.78
CA ARG A 90 2.74 -15.14 3.76
C ARG A 90 1.27 -14.82 3.98
N MET A 91 0.91 -14.67 5.26
CA MET A 91 -0.42 -14.28 5.69
C MET A 91 -0.38 -13.05 6.60
N TYR A 92 -1.03 -11.98 6.17
CA TYR A 92 -1.17 -10.74 6.91
C TYR A 92 -2.46 -10.73 7.73
N PRO A 93 -2.53 -9.97 8.84
CA PRO A 93 -3.71 -9.92 9.72
C PRO A 93 -4.93 -9.18 9.13
N GLY A 94 -4.89 -8.79 7.85
CA GLY A 94 -5.98 -8.19 7.09
C GLY A 94 -7.06 -9.18 6.62
N LEU A 95 -8.09 -8.66 5.94
CA LEU A 95 -9.31 -9.41 5.60
C LEU A 95 -9.11 -10.60 4.66
N ASN A 96 -8.11 -10.56 3.78
CA ASN A 96 -7.86 -11.57 2.74
C ASN A 96 -6.60 -12.41 2.99
N GLY A 97 -5.80 -12.11 4.01
CA GLY A 97 -4.57 -12.82 4.35
C GLY A 97 -3.42 -12.67 3.36
N HIS A 98 -3.67 -12.62 2.06
CA HIS A 98 -2.64 -12.74 1.02
C HIS A 98 -2.13 -11.41 0.45
N GLN A 99 -2.33 -10.31 1.18
CA GLN A 99 -1.82 -9.00 0.82
C GLN A 99 -1.36 -8.25 2.03
N TYR A 100 -0.41 -7.36 1.80
CA TYR A 100 0.11 -6.51 2.84
C TYR A 100 -1.02 -5.76 3.56
N SER A 101 -0.97 -5.85 4.88
CA SER A 101 -1.71 -4.99 5.78
C SER A 101 -0.78 -4.57 6.90
N ILE A 102 -1.02 -3.39 7.47
CA ILE A 102 -0.32 -2.98 8.69
C ILE A 102 -0.47 -4.02 9.80
N GLY A 103 0.52 -4.06 10.69
CA GLY A 103 0.52 -4.94 11.85
C GLY A 103 -0.72 -4.75 12.73
N ARG A 104 -1.19 -5.84 13.32
CA ARG A 104 -2.32 -5.84 14.25
C ARG A 104 -1.80 -5.84 15.69
N ALA A 105 -2.25 -4.87 16.46
CA ALA A 105 -1.96 -4.81 17.89
C ALA A 105 -2.44 -6.07 18.62
N MET A 106 -1.57 -6.61 19.46
CA MET A 106 -1.85 -7.77 20.29
C MET A 106 -2.80 -7.38 21.43
N PRO A 107 -3.79 -8.23 21.78
CA PRO A 107 -4.66 -7.99 22.93
C PRO A 107 -3.85 -7.83 24.24
N ALA A 108 -4.19 -6.85 25.06
CA ALA A 108 -3.44 -6.53 26.28
C ALA A 108 -3.33 -7.73 27.25
N ASN A 109 -4.37 -8.56 27.31
CA ASN A 109 -4.45 -9.76 28.15
C ASN A 109 -3.50 -10.90 27.75
N VAL A 110 -2.86 -10.85 26.57
CA VAL A 110 -1.85 -11.85 26.16
C VAL A 110 -0.42 -11.32 26.22
N LEU A 111 -0.22 -10.00 26.37
CA LEU A 111 1.12 -9.38 26.38
C LEU A 111 2.00 -9.88 27.53
N GLY A 112 1.39 -10.21 28.67
CA GLY A 112 2.10 -10.79 29.82
C GLY A 112 2.82 -12.10 29.47
N MET A 113 2.30 -12.89 28.53
CA MET A 113 2.97 -14.13 28.08
C MET A 113 4.30 -13.83 27.39
N LEU A 114 4.31 -12.84 26.49
CA LEU A 114 5.53 -12.43 25.79
C LEU A 114 6.54 -11.80 26.76
N LYS A 115 6.08 -10.94 27.68
CA LYS A 115 6.97 -10.29 28.67
C LYS A 115 7.63 -11.29 29.62
N ASN A 116 7.00 -12.44 29.86
CA ASN A 116 7.55 -13.53 30.67
C ASN A 116 8.31 -14.57 29.85
N ASN A 117 8.38 -14.42 28.52
CA ASN A 117 9.13 -15.34 27.66
C ASN A 117 10.65 -15.16 27.89
N PRO A 118 11.39 -16.19 28.31
CA PRO A 118 12.82 -16.07 28.63
C PRO A 118 13.66 -15.59 27.44
N ASP A 119 13.33 -16.00 26.22
CA ASP A 119 14.07 -15.58 25.03
C ASP A 119 13.82 -14.11 24.70
N PHE A 120 12.59 -13.63 24.89
CA PHE A 120 12.26 -12.22 24.71
C PHE A 120 12.98 -11.33 25.74
N ILE A 121 12.96 -11.73 27.02
CA ILE A 121 13.69 -11.03 28.09
C ILE A 121 15.18 -10.97 27.76
N LYS A 122 15.77 -12.10 27.37
CA LYS A 122 17.18 -12.19 26.97
C LYS A 122 17.47 -11.33 25.74
N ALA A 123 16.62 -11.36 24.72
CA ALA A 123 16.77 -10.56 23.51
C ALA A 123 16.78 -9.06 23.83
N CYS A 124 15.88 -8.59 24.70
CA CYS A 124 15.83 -7.19 25.14
C CYS A 124 17.09 -6.75 25.90
N ALA A 125 17.65 -7.65 26.73
CA ALA A 125 18.85 -7.37 27.50
C ALA A 125 20.14 -7.44 26.66
N SER A 126 20.20 -8.33 25.67
CA SER A 126 21.45 -8.66 24.96
C SER A 126 21.56 -8.07 23.55
N THR A 127 20.47 -7.55 22.97
CA THR A 127 20.49 -6.90 21.67
C THR A 127 20.68 -5.39 21.86
N PRO A 128 21.86 -4.82 21.55
CA PRO A 128 22.08 -3.37 21.68
C PRO A 128 21.21 -2.59 20.69
N ALA A 129 20.98 -1.30 21.00
CA ALA A 129 20.36 -0.40 20.02
C ALA A 129 21.28 -0.26 18.79
N SER A 130 20.67 -0.25 17.61
CA SER A 130 21.41 -0.16 16.34
C SER A 130 22.24 1.13 16.25
N ASP A 131 23.42 1.03 15.64
CA ASP A 131 24.26 2.16 15.23
C ASP A 131 24.58 2.02 13.74
N TRP A 132 23.60 2.42 12.91
CA TRP A 132 23.67 2.36 11.46
C TRP A 132 24.70 3.35 10.89
N ARG A 133 25.65 2.82 10.12
CA ARG A 133 26.73 3.57 9.48
C ARG A 133 26.69 3.46 7.97
N VAL A 134 26.92 4.58 7.28
CA VAL A 134 26.94 4.62 5.82
C VAL A 134 28.28 4.10 5.31
N VAL A 135 28.26 2.95 4.64
CA VAL A 135 29.43 2.32 4.00
C VAL A 135 29.63 2.87 2.59
N LYS A 136 28.53 3.05 1.85
CA LYS A 136 28.50 3.55 0.47
C LYS A 136 27.19 4.32 0.22
N GLY A 137 27.24 5.29 -0.69
CA GLY A 137 26.09 6.04 -1.16
C GLY A 137 26.08 7.48 -0.70
N SER A 138 25.43 8.34 -1.49
CA SER A 138 25.18 9.74 -1.18
C SER A 138 23.96 10.23 -1.97
N GLY A 139 23.42 11.42 -1.66
CA GLY A 139 22.34 12.01 -2.45
C GLY A 139 21.12 11.09 -2.59
N GLU A 140 20.50 11.04 -3.78
CA GLU A 140 19.33 10.21 -4.09
C GLU A 140 19.68 8.79 -4.57
N GLU A 141 20.89 8.30 -4.35
CA GLU A 141 21.25 6.91 -4.69
C GLU A 141 20.85 5.93 -3.57
N GLN A 142 20.94 4.63 -3.87
CA GLN A 142 20.86 3.58 -2.85
C GLN A 142 22.06 3.67 -1.91
N TRP A 143 21.84 3.55 -0.60
CA TRP A 143 22.92 3.53 0.39
C TRP A 143 23.12 2.13 0.97
N VAL A 144 24.38 1.76 1.20
CA VAL A 144 24.75 0.54 1.90
C VAL A 144 25.09 0.91 3.34
N LEU A 145 24.40 0.28 4.28
CA LEU A 145 24.50 0.55 5.70
C LEU A 145 25.02 -0.68 6.45
N PHE A 146 25.73 -0.44 7.55
CA PHE A 146 26.22 -1.45 8.47
C PHE A 146 25.81 -1.09 9.89
N ASP A 147 25.18 -1.99 10.63
CA ASP A 147 24.95 -1.78 12.07
C ASP A 147 26.17 -2.22 12.85
N ARG A 148 26.95 -1.25 13.30
CA ARG A 148 28.18 -1.50 14.06
C ARG A 148 27.92 -2.27 15.35
N ASN A 149 26.79 -2.02 16.01
CA ASN A 149 26.51 -2.63 17.31
C ASN A 149 26.01 -4.08 17.19
N SER A 150 25.58 -4.51 16.00
CA SER A 150 25.21 -5.90 15.74
C SER A 150 26.40 -6.84 15.54
N LEU A 151 27.60 -6.31 15.27
CA LEU A 151 28.76 -7.14 14.93
C LEU A 151 29.21 -7.98 16.13
N LYS A 152 29.12 -9.30 15.95
CA LYS A 152 29.50 -10.28 16.97
C LYS A 152 30.24 -11.44 16.34
N LYS A 153 31.27 -11.92 17.03
CA LYS A 153 31.93 -13.18 16.71
C LYS A 153 31.15 -14.36 17.30
N ASP A 154 30.86 -15.35 16.47
CA ASP A 154 30.19 -16.59 16.82
C ASP A 154 30.96 -17.78 16.22
N GLY A 155 31.78 -18.42 17.05
CA GLY A 155 32.74 -19.42 16.59
C GLY A 155 33.76 -18.84 15.59
N SER A 156 33.82 -19.43 14.40
CA SER A 156 34.66 -18.97 13.28
C SER A 156 34.01 -17.88 12.42
N GLU A 157 32.73 -17.56 12.68
CA GLU A 157 31.96 -16.64 11.85
C GLU A 157 31.77 -15.29 12.54
N LEU A 158 31.63 -14.25 11.74
CA LEU A 158 31.16 -12.93 12.15
C LEU A 158 29.69 -12.80 11.76
N ARG A 159 28.84 -12.42 12.72
CA ARG A 159 27.43 -12.14 12.51
C ARG A 159 27.15 -10.65 12.68
N PHE A 160 26.37 -10.07 11.79
CA PHE A 160 25.98 -8.66 11.84
C PHE A 160 24.78 -8.38 10.94
N TRP A 161 24.14 -7.24 11.16
CA TRP A 161 23.10 -6.66 10.33
C TRP A 161 23.69 -5.60 9.39
N ALA A 162 23.22 -5.60 8.15
CA ALA A 162 23.44 -4.53 7.20
C ALA A 162 22.12 -4.17 6.52
N ALA A 163 22.09 -3.00 5.88
CA ALA A 163 20.90 -2.51 5.21
C ALA A 163 21.19 -1.89 3.85
N TYR A 164 20.18 -1.90 3.00
CA TYR A 164 20.18 -1.33 1.67
C TYR A 164 19.05 -0.30 1.63
N ASP A 165 19.41 0.97 1.79
CA ASP A 165 18.49 2.09 1.84
C ASP A 165 18.13 2.53 0.43
N ASN A 166 16.95 2.13 -0.07
CA ASN A 166 16.54 2.40 -1.44
C ASN A 166 16.23 3.88 -1.65
N PRO A 167 16.38 4.41 -2.88
CA PRO A 167 16.09 5.81 -3.18
C PRO A 167 14.59 6.12 -3.24
N LEU A 168 13.77 5.10 -3.51
CA LEU A 168 12.32 5.19 -3.67
C LEU A 168 11.62 4.17 -2.77
N ILE A 169 10.37 4.43 -2.42
CA ILE A 169 9.48 3.45 -1.79
C ILE A 169 8.92 2.55 -2.89
N GLY A 170 9.39 1.31 -2.94
CA GLY A 170 8.90 0.26 -3.83
C GLY A 170 7.79 -0.57 -3.19
N PHE A 171 7.26 -1.53 -3.94
CA PHE A 171 6.28 -2.51 -3.46
C PHE A 171 6.64 -3.91 -3.96
N ASP A 172 6.76 -4.86 -3.04
CA ASP A 172 7.20 -6.22 -3.36
C ASP A 172 6.04 -7.12 -3.78
N ALA A 173 6.18 -7.73 -4.96
CA ALA A 173 5.30 -8.80 -5.39
C ALA A 173 5.57 -10.09 -4.59
N PRO A 174 4.56 -10.95 -4.34
CA PRO A 174 3.17 -10.84 -4.80
C PRO A 174 2.25 -10.04 -3.87
N TYR A 175 2.75 -9.61 -2.69
CA TYR A 175 1.90 -9.12 -1.60
C TYR A 175 1.68 -7.59 -1.62
N ASP A 176 2.40 -6.88 -2.47
CA ASP A 176 2.42 -5.41 -2.59
C ASP A 176 2.83 -4.73 -1.26
N ALA A 177 3.76 -5.36 -0.54
CA ALA A 177 4.30 -4.83 0.71
C ALA A 177 5.21 -3.64 0.42
N PRO A 178 5.00 -2.46 1.02
CA PRO A 178 5.85 -1.30 0.75
C PRO A 178 7.22 -1.52 1.36
N TYR A 179 8.26 -1.15 0.61
CA TYR A 179 9.63 -1.18 1.11
C TYR A 179 10.40 0.07 0.71
N ALA A 180 11.03 0.69 1.70
CA ALA A 180 11.98 1.76 1.57
C ALA A 180 13.41 1.25 1.81
N GLN A 181 13.57 0.17 2.57
CA GLN A 181 14.88 -0.35 2.96
C GLN A 181 14.81 -1.86 3.12
N LYS A 182 15.88 -2.55 2.74
CA LYS A 182 16.06 -3.98 3.03
C LYS A 182 17.13 -4.15 4.08
N ARG A 183 16.87 -4.94 5.13
CA ARG A 183 17.84 -5.28 6.19
C ARG A 183 18.13 -6.76 6.16
N GLU A 184 19.40 -7.11 6.10
CA GLU A 184 19.85 -8.51 6.06
C GLU A 184 20.84 -8.78 7.19
N ARG A 185 20.68 -9.93 7.83
CA ARG A 185 21.66 -10.46 8.78
C ARG A 185 22.54 -11.43 8.06
N TYR A 186 23.85 -11.27 8.21
CA TYR A 186 24.84 -12.13 7.61
C TYR A 186 25.56 -12.97 8.66
N ALA A 187 26.02 -14.14 8.24
CA ALA A 187 27.07 -14.92 8.88
C ALA A 187 28.23 -15.07 7.89
N VAL A 188 29.41 -14.56 8.24
CA VAL A 188 30.58 -14.47 7.35
C VAL A 188 31.76 -15.23 7.94
N ASP A 189 32.31 -16.17 7.19
CA ASP A 189 33.58 -16.85 7.51
C ASP A 189 34.70 -16.18 6.70
N CYS A 190 35.42 -15.27 7.34
CA CYS A 190 36.51 -14.52 6.71
C CYS A 190 37.72 -15.40 6.36
N GLY A 191 37.91 -16.53 7.04
CA GLY A 191 38.99 -17.47 6.73
C GLY A 191 38.70 -18.26 5.46
N LYS A 192 37.44 -18.65 5.25
CA LYS A 192 36.98 -19.36 4.05
C LYS A 192 36.53 -18.44 2.91
N GLN A 193 36.44 -17.14 3.16
CA GLN A 193 35.92 -16.15 2.22
C GLN A 193 34.51 -16.49 1.73
N THR A 194 33.64 -16.87 2.67
CA THR A 194 32.25 -17.24 2.38
C THR A 194 31.26 -16.53 3.30
N TYR A 195 30.02 -16.36 2.84
CA TYR A 195 28.93 -15.78 3.62
C TYR A 195 27.60 -16.52 3.44
N ARG A 196 26.70 -16.31 4.39
CA ARG A 196 25.28 -16.68 4.34
C ARG A 196 24.42 -15.51 4.77
N VAL A 197 23.31 -15.28 4.08
CA VAL A 197 22.19 -14.52 4.65
C VAL A 197 21.51 -15.46 5.66
N VAL A 198 21.18 -14.96 6.85
CA VAL A 198 20.54 -15.75 7.93
C VAL A 198 19.25 -15.13 8.45
N ALA A 199 18.99 -13.85 8.15
CA ALA A 199 17.72 -13.15 8.29
C ALA A 199 17.59 -12.07 7.21
N GLY A 200 16.38 -11.73 6.79
CA GLY A 200 16.14 -10.69 5.79
C GLY A 200 14.74 -10.08 5.93
N TYR A 201 14.67 -8.75 6.01
CA TYR A 201 13.46 -7.97 6.18
C TYR A 201 13.40 -6.81 5.20
N ASP A 202 12.21 -6.52 4.71
CA ASP A 202 11.89 -5.27 4.03
C ASP A 202 11.11 -4.37 4.99
N LEU A 203 11.50 -3.11 5.00
CA LEU A 203 11.00 -2.10 5.91
C LEU A 203 10.41 -0.94 5.13
N ASP A 204 9.30 -0.39 5.61
CA ASP A 204 8.73 0.85 5.08
C ASP A 204 9.57 2.09 5.45
N ALA A 205 9.09 3.26 5.02
CA ALA A 205 9.74 4.54 5.28
C ALA A 205 9.79 4.92 6.78
N ASP A 206 8.96 4.28 7.61
CA ASP A 206 8.89 4.49 9.06
C ASP A 206 9.74 3.46 9.83
N ASN A 207 10.56 2.66 9.13
CA ASN A 207 11.35 1.55 9.67
C ASN A 207 10.51 0.44 10.33
N THR A 208 9.28 0.24 9.90
CA THR A 208 8.46 -0.90 10.33
C THR A 208 8.67 -2.05 9.36
N VAL A 209 8.79 -3.29 9.87
CA VAL A 209 8.89 -4.45 8.99
C VAL A 209 7.56 -4.69 8.29
N THR A 210 7.60 -4.75 6.96
CA THR A 210 6.43 -5.00 6.11
C THR A 210 6.45 -6.39 5.51
N ASP A 211 7.64 -6.94 5.35
CA ASP A 211 7.94 -8.19 4.69
C ASP A 211 9.30 -8.74 5.18
N GLY A 212 9.55 -10.04 5.01
CA GLY A 212 10.86 -10.64 5.05
C GLY A 212 10.89 -11.97 4.30
N GLN A 213 12.07 -12.58 4.24
CA GLN A 213 12.25 -13.85 3.56
C GLN A 213 11.54 -15.00 4.30
N ASP A 214 10.64 -15.70 3.60
CA ASP A 214 9.81 -16.80 4.14
C ASP A 214 10.62 -18.04 4.55
N ALA A 215 11.78 -18.24 3.93
CA ALA A 215 12.72 -19.28 4.27
C ALA A 215 14.11 -18.90 3.77
N ILE A 216 15.08 -18.94 4.65
CA ILE A 216 16.46 -18.63 4.28
C ILE A 216 17.14 -19.95 3.96
N ALA A 217 17.39 -20.17 2.68
CA ALA A 217 18.36 -21.16 2.27
C ALA A 217 19.71 -20.71 2.86
N LEU A 218 20.16 -21.37 3.92
CA LEU A 218 21.46 -21.14 4.58
C LEU A 218 22.62 -21.62 3.69
N THR A 219 22.53 -21.32 2.40
CA THR A 219 23.49 -21.66 1.37
C THR A 219 24.69 -20.76 1.53
N SER A 220 25.86 -21.40 1.67
CA SER A 220 27.14 -20.71 1.71
C SER A 220 27.51 -20.23 0.32
N ASN A 221 27.79 -18.94 0.18
CA ASN A 221 28.22 -18.30 -1.07
C ASN A 221 29.65 -17.78 -0.92
N ALA A 222 30.42 -17.74 -2.01
CA ALA A 222 31.72 -17.09 -2.01
C ALA A 222 31.55 -15.56 -1.92
N ILE A 223 32.42 -14.89 -1.17
CA ILE A 223 32.45 -13.42 -1.12
C ILE A 223 32.83 -12.86 -2.49
N SER A 224 33.90 -13.40 -3.09
CA SER A 224 34.36 -12.98 -4.42
C SER A 224 33.38 -13.44 -5.50
N GLY A 225 33.04 -12.53 -6.41
CA GLY A 225 32.06 -12.75 -7.46
C GLY A 225 30.62 -12.62 -6.98
N SER A 226 30.40 -12.11 -5.76
CA SER A 226 29.09 -11.62 -5.33
C SER A 226 28.83 -10.23 -5.94
N ASN A 227 27.91 -9.44 -5.38
CA ASN A 227 27.72 -8.06 -5.86
C ASN A 227 28.69 -7.09 -5.16
N ASP A 228 28.96 -5.95 -5.80
CA ASP A 228 29.92 -4.95 -5.31
C ASP A 228 29.63 -4.46 -3.89
N ASP A 229 28.35 -4.36 -3.51
CA ASP A 229 27.95 -3.90 -2.18
C ASP A 229 28.27 -4.94 -1.10
N TYR A 230 28.05 -6.23 -1.41
CA TYR A 230 28.37 -7.36 -0.55
C TYR A 230 29.89 -7.49 -0.38
N GLU A 231 30.65 -7.44 -1.47
CA GLU A 231 32.12 -7.47 -1.42
C GLU A 231 32.68 -6.34 -0.56
N LEU A 232 32.19 -5.11 -0.75
CA LEU A 232 32.59 -3.95 0.04
C LEU A 232 32.28 -4.12 1.53
N LEU A 233 31.06 -4.56 1.85
CA LEU A 233 30.60 -4.77 3.22
C LEU A 233 31.38 -5.87 3.93
N PHE A 234 31.59 -7.02 3.28
CA PHE A 234 32.33 -8.14 3.87
C PHE A 234 33.81 -7.84 3.99
N LYS A 235 34.39 -7.07 3.06
CA LYS A 235 35.76 -6.57 3.20
C LYS A 235 35.91 -5.67 4.43
N LEU A 236 34.98 -4.74 4.66
CA LEU A 236 34.97 -3.89 5.86
C LEU A 236 35.00 -4.74 7.14
N VAL A 237 34.12 -5.74 7.22
CA VAL A 237 33.96 -6.56 8.43
C VAL A 237 35.12 -7.55 8.63
N CYS A 238 35.68 -8.12 7.55
CA CYS A 238 36.76 -9.09 7.63
C CYS A 238 38.15 -8.48 7.84
N GLU A 239 38.41 -7.30 7.27
CA GLU A 239 39.74 -6.69 7.31
C GLU A 239 39.88 -5.60 8.38
N LYS A 240 38.87 -4.74 8.53
CA LYS A 240 38.98 -3.50 9.35
C LYS A 240 37.67 -3.13 10.06
N PRO A 241 37.07 -4.03 10.87
CA PRO A 241 35.79 -3.78 11.52
C PRO A 241 35.80 -2.52 12.42
N GLU A 242 36.94 -2.18 13.02
CA GLU A 242 37.11 -0.99 13.86
C GLU A 242 36.98 0.33 13.08
N SER A 243 37.30 0.32 11.77
CA SER A 243 37.19 1.51 10.93
C SER A 243 35.73 1.97 10.75
N ALA A 244 34.76 1.08 10.97
CA ALA A 244 33.34 1.41 10.94
C ALA A 244 32.94 2.51 11.94
N ALA A 245 33.72 2.73 13.01
CA ALA A 245 33.47 3.81 13.96
C ALA A 245 33.63 5.22 13.35
N GLN A 246 34.42 5.36 12.30
CA GLN A 246 34.67 6.62 11.59
C GLN A 246 33.69 6.90 10.46
N LEU A 247 32.85 5.92 10.11
CA LEU A 247 31.84 6.10 9.07
C LEU A 247 30.74 7.07 9.52
N PRO A 248 30.16 7.85 8.59
CA PRO A 248 29.02 8.72 8.89
C PRO A 248 27.85 7.94 9.50
N ARG A 249 27.18 8.55 10.48
CA ARG A 249 25.91 8.00 11.00
C ARG A 249 24.83 8.15 9.95
N PHE A 250 24.04 7.11 9.77
CA PHE A 250 22.83 7.17 8.96
C PHE A 250 21.79 8.08 9.63
N VAL A 251 21.12 8.88 8.80
CA VAL A 251 19.96 9.69 9.19
C VAL A 251 18.85 9.34 8.22
N ALA A 252 17.68 8.99 8.74
CA ALA A 252 16.52 8.66 7.94
C ALA A 252 16.15 9.82 7.00
N ARG A 253 15.73 9.48 5.78
CA ARG A 253 15.51 10.41 4.68
C ARG A 253 14.09 10.29 4.19
N ALA A 254 13.45 11.41 3.85
CA ALA A 254 12.17 11.37 3.17
C ALA A 254 12.35 10.78 1.76
N LYS A 255 11.51 9.82 1.39
CA LYS A 255 11.56 9.14 0.10
C LYS A 255 10.29 9.38 -0.68
N LYS A 256 10.43 9.39 -2.01
CA LYS A 256 9.30 9.44 -2.94
C LYS A 256 8.85 8.00 -3.22
N SER A 257 7.56 7.82 -3.46
CA SER A 257 7.05 6.55 -3.98
C SER A 257 7.63 6.29 -5.37
N ALA A 258 7.91 5.02 -5.67
CA ALA A 258 8.29 4.60 -7.00
C ALA A 258 7.17 4.95 -8.02
N PRO A 259 7.52 5.33 -9.26
CA PRO A 259 6.53 5.58 -10.30
C PRO A 259 5.60 4.38 -10.46
N VAL A 260 4.31 4.65 -10.57
CA VAL A 260 3.30 3.61 -10.77
C VAL A 260 3.22 3.25 -12.26
N THR A 261 3.37 1.97 -12.57
CA THR A 261 3.04 1.45 -13.90
C THR A 261 1.54 1.15 -13.98
N LEU A 262 0.81 1.94 -14.74
CA LEU A 262 -0.61 1.70 -15.03
C LEU A 262 -0.78 0.72 -16.20
N PRO A 263 -1.91 -0.03 -16.28
CA PRO A 263 -2.23 -0.83 -17.45
C PRO A 263 -2.24 0.01 -18.72
N THR A 264 -1.62 -0.49 -19.80
CA THR A 264 -1.64 0.17 -21.10
C THR A 264 -3.06 0.18 -21.67
N LEU A 265 -3.49 1.33 -22.21
CA LEU A 265 -4.79 1.45 -22.86
C LEU A 265 -4.83 0.66 -24.18
N THR A 266 -5.96 0.02 -24.46
CA THR A 266 -6.14 -0.69 -25.73
C THR A 266 -6.30 0.30 -26.89
N PRO A 267 -5.90 -0.06 -28.12
CA PRO A 267 -6.11 0.79 -29.31
C PRO A 267 -7.59 1.12 -29.56
N ALA A 268 -8.51 0.25 -29.16
CA ALA A 268 -9.95 0.48 -29.29
C ALA A 268 -10.41 1.68 -28.43
N VAL A 269 -9.92 1.77 -27.19
CA VAL A 269 -10.24 2.86 -26.27
C VAL A 269 -9.70 4.19 -26.77
N THR A 270 -8.43 4.24 -27.17
CA THR A 270 -7.82 5.47 -27.68
C THR A 270 -8.45 5.93 -29.01
N SER A 271 -8.84 4.99 -29.88
CA SER A 271 -9.54 5.29 -31.12
C SER A 271 -10.95 5.87 -30.87
N ALA A 272 -11.71 5.30 -29.93
CA ALA A 272 -13.04 5.79 -29.58
C ALA A 272 -13.01 7.24 -29.07
N ILE A 273 -12.00 7.59 -28.26
CA ILE A 273 -11.81 8.97 -27.77
C ILE A 273 -11.42 9.90 -28.93
N LYS A 274 -10.47 9.48 -29.79
CA LYS A 274 -10.02 10.30 -30.91
C LYS A 274 -11.16 10.64 -31.89
N GLN A 275 -12.09 9.72 -32.10
CA GLN A 275 -13.26 9.91 -32.96
C GLN A 275 -14.22 11.00 -32.48
N LEU A 276 -14.20 11.36 -31.20
CA LEU A 276 -15.01 12.47 -30.67
C LEU A 276 -14.59 13.83 -31.25
N ASN A 277 -13.35 13.95 -31.74
CA ASN A 277 -12.81 15.17 -32.33
C ASN A 277 -13.02 16.42 -31.45
N MET A 278 -12.92 16.23 -30.13
CA MET A 278 -13.08 17.33 -29.17
C MET A 278 -11.89 18.28 -29.25
N PRO A 279 -12.10 19.59 -29.10
CA PRO A 279 -11.02 20.57 -29.06
C PRO A 279 -10.01 20.27 -27.95
N ASP A 280 -8.75 20.58 -28.21
CA ASP A 280 -7.68 20.53 -27.23
C ASP A 280 -7.76 21.67 -26.22
N ALA A 281 -7.09 21.51 -25.09
CA ALA A 281 -7.03 22.53 -24.07
C ALA A 281 -6.24 23.75 -24.58
N VAL A 282 -6.86 24.92 -24.56
CA VAL A 282 -6.19 26.20 -24.82
C VAL A 282 -5.37 26.63 -23.60
N LYS A 283 -5.85 26.29 -22.41
CA LYS A 283 -5.22 26.55 -21.12
C LYS A 283 -5.11 25.24 -20.33
N PRO A 284 -4.09 24.40 -20.60
CA PRO A 284 -3.96 23.14 -19.89
C PRO A 284 -3.75 23.38 -18.40
N LEU A 285 -4.41 22.56 -17.57
CA LEU A 285 -4.22 22.57 -16.11
C LEU A 285 -3.07 21.63 -15.76
N ASN A 286 -2.25 22.02 -14.79
CA ASN A 286 -1.25 21.14 -14.15
C ASN A 286 -1.57 20.86 -12.68
N TYR A 287 -2.49 21.62 -12.08
CA TYR A 287 -2.83 21.51 -10.66
C TYR A 287 -4.27 21.91 -10.40
N VAL A 288 -4.98 21.10 -9.59
CA VAL A 288 -6.30 21.42 -9.07
C VAL A 288 -6.40 21.00 -7.60
N GLU A 289 -6.81 21.93 -6.74
CA GLU A 289 -7.25 21.65 -5.37
C GLU A 289 -8.78 21.70 -5.31
N ILE A 290 -9.38 20.63 -4.78
CA ILE A 290 -10.81 20.48 -4.61
C ILE A 290 -11.10 20.35 -3.12
N THR A 291 -12.12 21.04 -2.65
CA THR A 291 -12.62 20.93 -1.28
C THR A 291 -14.11 20.74 -1.28
N GLY A 292 -14.67 20.23 -0.19
CA GLY A 292 -16.11 20.11 -0.03
C GLY A 292 -16.47 19.08 1.02
N GLN A 293 -17.64 18.48 0.87
CA GLN A 293 -18.13 17.47 1.80
C GLN A 293 -18.61 16.24 1.06
N SER A 294 -18.47 15.08 1.68
CA SER A 294 -19.25 13.90 1.30
C SER A 294 -20.02 13.36 2.49
N ASN A 295 -21.11 12.67 2.19
CA ASN A 295 -21.87 11.91 3.14
C ASN A 295 -21.88 10.46 2.69
N TYR A 296 -21.48 9.55 3.58
CA TYR A 296 -21.55 8.12 3.38
C TYR A 296 -22.41 7.51 4.49
N GLN A 297 -23.54 6.91 4.11
CA GLN A 297 -24.50 6.26 5.03
C GLN A 297 -24.83 7.13 6.25
N GLY A 298 -25.09 8.43 6.03
CA GLY A 298 -25.46 9.37 7.07
C GLY A 298 -24.27 10.07 7.76
N LYS A 299 -23.04 9.61 7.56
CA LYS A 299 -21.84 10.26 8.12
C LYS A 299 -21.24 11.25 7.14
N THR A 300 -21.26 12.54 7.50
CA THR A 300 -20.61 13.60 6.72
C THR A 300 -19.13 13.71 7.09
N ILE A 301 -18.27 13.83 6.09
CA ILE A 301 -16.84 14.07 6.22
C ILE A 301 -16.42 15.23 5.31
N GLU A 302 -15.51 16.06 5.80
CA GLU A 302 -14.82 17.04 4.97
C GLU A 302 -13.93 16.32 3.97
N MET A 303 -13.92 16.84 2.75
CA MET A 303 -13.09 16.37 1.65
C MET A 303 -12.10 17.44 1.24
N ARG A 304 -10.88 16.97 1.02
CA ARG A 304 -9.84 17.74 0.33
C ARG A 304 -9.07 16.79 -0.57
N GLU A 305 -9.04 17.12 -1.86
CA GLU A 305 -8.26 16.41 -2.86
C GLU A 305 -7.31 17.39 -3.53
N VAL A 306 -6.10 16.92 -3.79
CA VAL A 306 -5.14 17.60 -4.67
C VAL A 306 -4.93 16.71 -5.88
N ARG A 307 -5.09 17.27 -7.08
CA ARG A 307 -4.85 16.61 -8.35
C ARG A 307 -3.71 17.31 -9.07
N ARG A 308 -2.73 16.56 -9.53
CA ARG A 308 -1.66 17.03 -10.41
C ARG A 308 -1.81 16.35 -11.75
N PHE A 309 -1.62 17.11 -12.82
CA PHE A 309 -1.90 16.65 -14.17
C PHE A 309 -0.68 16.68 -15.06
N GLU A 310 -0.59 15.68 -15.91
CA GLU A 310 0.39 15.56 -16.99
C GLU A 310 -0.29 14.96 -18.22
N ILE A 311 0.42 14.90 -19.35
CA ILE A 311 -0.04 14.17 -20.53
C ILE A 311 0.65 12.82 -20.56
N ASP A 312 -0.13 11.75 -20.60
CA ASP A 312 0.39 10.40 -20.78
C ASP A 312 0.97 10.27 -22.20
N SER A 313 2.27 10.03 -22.32
CA SER A 313 2.95 10.02 -23.61
C SER A 313 2.45 8.88 -24.53
N ALA A 314 1.98 7.77 -23.96
CA ALA A 314 1.53 6.61 -24.72
C ALA A 314 0.15 6.81 -25.36
N SER A 315 -0.80 7.39 -24.63
CA SER A 315 -2.19 7.56 -25.06
C SER A 315 -2.57 8.98 -25.45
N GLN A 316 -1.72 9.97 -25.14
CA GLN A 316 -1.99 11.40 -25.26
C GLN A 316 -3.23 11.84 -24.47
N GLN A 317 -3.61 11.06 -23.45
CA GLN A 317 -4.71 11.38 -22.53
C GLN A 317 -4.18 12.05 -21.26
N LEU A 318 -5.10 12.57 -20.45
CA LEU A 318 -4.75 13.26 -19.20
C LEU A 318 -4.31 12.23 -18.16
N SER A 319 -3.04 12.25 -17.78
CA SER A 319 -2.53 11.56 -16.61
C SER A 319 -2.78 12.41 -15.37
N LEU A 320 -3.15 11.78 -14.25
CA LEU A 320 -3.31 12.46 -12.98
C LEU A 320 -2.78 11.66 -11.81
N HIS A 321 -2.17 12.38 -10.88
CA HIS A 321 -1.91 11.92 -9.52
C HIS A 321 -2.84 12.65 -8.55
N LEU A 322 -3.65 11.90 -7.82
CA LEU A 322 -4.59 12.38 -6.82
C LEU A 322 -4.09 12.03 -5.42
N SER A 323 -4.07 13.01 -4.54
CA SER A 323 -3.82 12.81 -3.10
C SER A 323 -5.01 13.31 -2.27
N GLY A 324 -5.59 12.43 -1.48
CA GLY A 324 -6.64 12.72 -0.48
C GLY A 324 -6.16 12.41 0.94
N ALA A 325 -7.03 12.57 1.93
CA ALA A 325 -6.66 12.39 3.34
C ALA A 325 -6.26 10.94 3.69
N ASN A 326 -6.90 9.94 3.07
CA ASN A 326 -6.68 8.52 3.36
C ASN A 326 -6.53 7.67 2.09
N TYR A 327 -6.24 8.30 0.95
CA TYR A 327 -6.08 7.60 -0.31
C TYR A 327 -5.22 8.40 -1.27
N GLU A 328 -4.56 7.69 -2.16
CA GLU A 328 -3.89 8.22 -3.32
C GLU A 328 -4.34 7.44 -4.55
N SER A 329 -4.26 8.08 -5.72
CA SER A 329 -4.57 7.40 -6.97
C SER A 329 -3.73 7.96 -8.10
N ASP A 330 -3.19 7.05 -8.91
CA ASP A 330 -2.61 7.35 -10.21
C ASP A 330 -3.59 6.89 -11.28
N ALA A 331 -3.88 7.74 -12.26
CA ALA A 331 -4.83 7.41 -13.32
C ALA A 331 -4.49 8.06 -14.66
N VAL A 332 -4.79 7.36 -15.76
CA VAL A 332 -4.98 7.96 -17.07
C VAL A 332 -6.48 8.12 -17.28
N THR A 333 -6.92 9.31 -17.65
CA THR A 333 -8.35 9.66 -17.72
C THR A 333 -8.73 10.28 -19.06
N PHE A 334 -9.99 10.09 -19.45
CA PHE A 334 -10.59 10.87 -20.52
C PHE A 334 -10.98 12.25 -19.97
N ARG A 335 -10.04 13.20 -20.04
CA ARG A 335 -10.23 14.62 -19.67
C ARG A 335 -10.85 14.80 -18.26
N GLY A 336 -10.63 13.87 -17.32
CA GLY A 336 -11.21 13.89 -15.97
C GLY A 336 -12.65 13.35 -15.82
N LEU A 337 -13.31 12.96 -16.91
CA LEU A 337 -14.68 12.40 -16.86
C LEU A 337 -14.71 10.94 -16.43
N LEU A 338 -13.78 10.15 -16.98
CA LEU A 338 -13.72 8.71 -16.82
C LEU A 338 -12.27 8.26 -16.66
N ASP A 339 -12.00 7.44 -15.65
CA ASP A 339 -10.71 6.78 -15.48
C ASP A 339 -10.57 5.65 -16.51
N LEU A 340 -9.59 5.76 -17.40
CA LEU A 340 -9.28 4.79 -18.46
C LEU A 340 -8.36 3.67 -17.95
N ALA A 341 -7.41 4.03 -17.09
CA ALA A 341 -6.59 3.13 -16.31
C ALA A 341 -6.35 3.77 -14.96
N LYS A 342 -6.44 3.01 -13.87
CA LYS A 342 -6.30 3.53 -12.52
C LYS A 342 -5.66 2.52 -11.59
N LEU A 343 -4.82 3.04 -10.71
CA LEU A 343 -4.43 2.41 -9.47
C LEU A 343 -4.81 3.33 -8.31
N SER A 344 -5.69 2.87 -7.42
CA SER A 344 -5.99 3.54 -6.16
C SER A 344 -5.43 2.76 -4.98
N ARG A 345 -4.83 3.46 -4.02
CA ARG A 345 -4.42 2.92 -2.72
C ARG A 345 -5.18 3.62 -1.62
N PHE A 346 -5.78 2.85 -0.73
CA PHE A 346 -6.53 3.34 0.42
C PHE A 346 -5.76 3.06 1.71
N SER A 347 -5.98 3.88 2.73
CA SER A 347 -5.41 3.74 4.07
C SER A 347 -3.88 3.85 4.15
N VAL A 348 -3.27 4.71 3.31
CA VAL A 348 -1.80 4.92 3.20
C VAL A 348 -1.09 5.20 4.54
N SER A 349 -1.83 5.56 5.60
CA SER A 349 -1.24 5.80 6.93
C SER A 349 -1.96 5.15 8.13
N LYS A 350 -3.15 4.55 7.96
CA LYS A 350 -3.98 4.04 9.10
C LYS A 350 -4.97 2.94 8.69
N GLY A 351 -4.49 1.74 8.41
CA GLY A 351 -5.35 0.56 8.22
C GLY A 351 -4.79 -0.45 7.22
N PRO A 352 -5.46 -1.59 7.02
CA PRO A 352 -5.11 -2.49 5.93
C PRO A 352 -5.17 -1.71 4.61
N SER A 353 -4.06 -1.66 3.89
CA SER A 353 -3.96 -0.99 2.59
C SER A 353 -4.73 -1.79 1.56
N MET A 354 -5.86 -1.25 1.10
CA MET A 354 -6.58 -1.83 -0.03
C MET A 354 -6.04 -1.21 -1.31
N LYS A 355 -5.84 -2.04 -2.32
CA LYS A 355 -5.50 -1.61 -3.67
C LYS A 355 -6.65 -1.94 -4.62
N ASP A 356 -6.97 -1.00 -5.47
CA ASP A 356 -7.93 -1.19 -6.55
C ASP A 356 -7.29 -0.80 -7.86
N THR A 357 -7.15 -1.76 -8.77
CA THR A 357 -6.64 -1.52 -10.12
C THR A 357 -7.78 -1.74 -11.09
N SER A 358 -7.97 -0.82 -12.02
CA SER A 358 -8.97 -0.96 -13.08
C SER A 358 -8.46 -0.39 -14.39
N SER A 359 -8.94 -0.96 -15.50
CA SER A 359 -8.69 -0.45 -16.84
C SER A 359 -9.90 -0.68 -17.73
N VAL A 360 -10.21 0.32 -18.57
CA VAL A 360 -11.21 0.21 -19.62
C VAL A 360 -10.61 -0.61 -20.77
N ILE A 361 -11.30 -1.69 -21.14
CA ILE A 361 -10.89 -2.55 -22.26
C ILE A 361 -11.67 -2.24 -23.54
N ASN A 362 -12.88 -1.69 -23.40
CA ASN A 362 -13.73 -1.26 -24.49
C ASN A 362 -14.48 0.02 -24.10
N LEU A 363 -14.58 0.98 -25.02
CA LEU A 363 -15.22 2.27 -24.83
C LEU A 363 -15.97 2.68 -26.10
N GLY A 364 -17.19 3.17 -25.93
CA GLY A 364 -17.99 3.75 -27.01
C GLY A 364 -18.73 4.98 -26.52
N PHE A 365 -18.94 5.95 -27.42
CA PHE A 365 -19.65 7.20 -27.16
C PHE A 365 -20.83 7.35 -28.10
N SER A 366 -21.85 8.09 -27.67
CA SER A 366 -22.97 8.52 -28.49
C SER A 366 -23.40 9.94 -28.11
N GLY A 367 -24.00 10.66 -29.06
CA GLY A 367 -24.33 12.07 -28.93
C GLY A 367 -23.20 13.00 -29.40
N ASP A 368 -23.49 14.30 -29.43
CA ASP A 368 -22.57 15.33 -29.89
C ASP A 368 -21.62 15.79 -28.77
N TRP A 369 -20.61 14.97 -28.47
CA TRP A 369 -19.56 15.29 -27.50
C TRP A 369 -18.65 16.43 -27.95
N GLN A 370 -18.58 16.72 -29.25
CA GLN A 370 -17.74 17.79 -29.77
C GLN A 370 -18.28 19.17 -29.38
N HIS A 371 -19.59 19.38 -29.53
CA HIS A 371 -20.21 20.68 -29.27
C HIS A 371 -20.97 20.74 -27.94
N MET A 372 -21.47 19.60 -27.44
CA MET A 372 -22.26 19.49 -26.21
C MET A 372 -23.34 20.59 -26.14
N PRO A 373 -24.31 20.62 -27.08
CA PRO A 373 -25.34 21.64 -27.09
C PRO A 373 -26.24 21.51 -25.85
N VAL A 374 -26.76 22.63 -25.35
CA VAL A 374 -27.73 22.64 -24.23
C VAL A 374 -28.96 21.79 -24.60
N ASN A 375 -29.46 21.02 -23.65
CA ASN A 375 -30.46 19.96 -23.81
C ASN A 375 -30.00 18.76 -24.67
N GLY A 376 -28.75 18.72 -25.09
CA GLY A 376 -28.16 17.58 -25.80
C GLY A 376 -28.03 16.37 -24.87
N HIS A 377 -28.31 15.20 -25.44
CA HIS A 377 -28.11 13.91 -24.79
C HIS A 377 -26.78 13.31 -25.25
N LEU A 378 -25.96 12.93 -24.28
CA LEU A 378 -24.66 12.32 -24.46
C LEU A 378 -24.65 11.01 -23.69
N ALA A 379 -23.98 9.99 -24.20
CA ALA A 379 -23.77 8.77 -23.43
C ALA A 379 -22.42 8.14 -23.75
N TYR A 380 -21.91 7.38 -22.78
CA TYR A 380 -20.78 6.50 -23.01
C TYR A 380 -21.03 5.12 -22.39
N LYS A 381 -20.43 4.13 -23.03
CA LYS A 381 -20.46 2.72 -22.63
C LYS A 381 -19.04 2.25 -22.45
N ALA A 382 -18.70 1.78 -21.26
CA ALA A 382 -17.35 1.33 -20.91
C ALA A 382 -17.40 -0.08 -20.32
N THR A 383 -16.49 -0.94 -20.78
CA THR A 383 -16.23 -2.25 -20.17
C THR A 383 -14.92 -2.16 -19.41
N PHE A 384 -14.95 -2.53 -18.13
CA PHE A 384 -13.82 -2.46 -17.21
C PHE A 384 -13.35 -3.86 -16.88
N SER A 385 -12.03 -4.03 -16.85
CA SER A 385 -11.38 -5.10 -16.10
C SER A 385 -10.86 -4.49 -14.80
N SER A 386 -11.15 -5.12 -13.67
CA SER A 386 -10.68 -4.65 -12.37
C SER A 386 -10.14 -5.79 -11.54
N THR A 387 -9.10 -5.49 -10.77
CA THR A 387 -8.56 -6.38 -9.75
C THR A 387 -8.59 -5.60 -8.45
N ASN A 388 -9.35 -6.12 -7.50
CA ASN A 388 -9.33 -5.60 -6.16
C ASN A 388 -8.43 -6.48 -5.32
N SER A 389 -7.66 -5.84 -4.47
CA SER A 389 -6.70 -6.53 -3.67
C SER A 389 -7.39 -7.56 -2.73
N LEU A 390 -8.54 -7.20 -2.13
CA LEU A 390 -9.31 -8.07 -1.23
C LEU A 390 -10.12 -9.16 -1.94
N LEU A 391 -10.70 -8.86 -3.11
CA LEU A 391 -11.64 -9.75 -3.81
C LEU A 391 -11.01 -10.52 -4.97
N GLY A 392 -9.74 -10.25 -5.29
CA GLY A 392 -9.07 -10.79 -6.46
C GLY A 392 -9.54 -10.15 -7.77
N LYS A 393 -9.39 -10.88 -8.87
CA LYS A 393 -9.91 -10.45 -10.17
C LYS A 393 -11.42 -10.37 -10.10
N VAL A 394 -11.97 -9.19 -10.34
CA VAL A 394 -13.40 -8.99 -10.48
C VAL A 394 -13.74 -9.20 -11.96
N ASP A 395 -14.84 -9.91 -12.22
CA ASP A 395 -15.34 -10.13 -13.58
C ASP A 395 -15.49 -8.81 -14.35
N GLU A 396 -15.41 -8.90 -15.67
CA GLU A 396 -15.59 -7.74 -16.54
C GLU A 396 -16.93 -7.07 -16.28
N ARG A 397 -16.87 -5.78 -15.95
CA ARG A 397 -18.05 -4.99 -15.61
C ARG A 397 -18.34 -4.01 -16.73
N GLN A 398 -19.55 -4.03 -17.24
CA GLN A 398 -20.03 -3.04 -18.19
C GLN A 398 -20.76 -1.92 -17.45
N GLU A 399 -20.48 -0.67 -17.82
CA GLU A 399 -21.21 0.51 -17.35
C GLU A 399 -21.72 1.32 -18.55
N ASN A 400 -23.00 1.66 -18.52
CA ASN A 400 -23.61 2.61 -19.44
C ASN A 400 -23.96 3.87 -18.65
N THR A 401 -23.46 5.01 -19.09
CA THR A 401 -23.73 6.30 -18.45
C THR A 401 -24.39 7.23 -19.44
N ASN A 402 -25.54 7.78 -19.05
CA ASN A 402 -26.30 8.76 -19.82
C ASN A 402 -26.15 10.13 -19.17
N CYS A 403 -25.87 11.15 -19.97
CA CYS A 403 -25.68 12.54 -19.56
C CYS A 403 -26.60 13.47 -20.35
N THR A 404 -27.07 14.52 -19.70
CA THR A 404 -27.78 15.64 -20.36
C THR A 404 -27.03 16.94 -20.07
N VAL A 405 -26.79 17.73 -21.12
CA VAL A 405 -26.23 19.07 -20.98
C VAL A 405 -27.33 20.01 -20.52
N VAL A 406 -27.25 20.49 -19.28
CA VAL A 406 -28.35 21.23 -18.65
C VAL A 406 -28.31 22.71 -19.03
N ARG A 407 -27.13 23.30 -19.01
CA ARG A 407 -26.93 24.72 -19.29
C ARG A 407 -25.46 25.03 -19.57
N GLU A 408 -25.24 26.25 -20.03
CA GLU A 408 -23.93 26.84 -20.20
C GLU A 408 -23.83 28.08 -19.30
N LEU A 409 -22.66 28.28 -18.71
CA LEU A 409 -22.38 29.40 -17.81
C LEU A 409 -20.92 29.85 -17.98
N SER A 410 -20.59 31.03 -17.46
CA SER A 410 -19.18 31.46 -17.41
C SER A 410 -18.42 30.60 -16.40
N ALA A 411 -17.23 30.11 -16.78
CA ALA A 411 -16.42 29.28 -15.89
C ALA A 411 -15.96 30.04 -14.63
N SER A 412 -15.88 31.37 -14.69
CA SER A 412 -15.54 32.23 -13.56
C SER A 412 -16.56 32.17 -12.42
N GLN A 413 -17.79 31.72 -12.70
CA GLN A 413 -18.81 31.46 -11.68
C GLN A 413 -18.49 30.22 -10.83
N LEU A 414 -17.68 29.29 -11.34
CA LEU A 414 -17.23 28.10 -10.60
C LEU A 414 -15.97 28.40 -9.79
N ASN A 415 -15.06 29.18 -10.36
CA ASN A 415 -13.90 29.73 -9.67
C ASN A 415 -13.42 30.99 -10.41
N SER A 416 -13.18 32.08 -9.69
CA SER A 416 -12.83 33.38 -10.29
C SER A 416 -11.57 33.38 -11.17
N THR A 417 -10.67 32.40 -11.04
CA THR A 417 -9.45 32.30 -11.88
C THR A 417 -9.70 31.64 -13.24
N LEU A 418 -10.86 31.01 -13.42
CA LEU A 418 -11.24 30.35 -14.66
C LEU A 418 -11.72 31.36 -15.71
N SER A 419 -11.36 31.12 -16.97
CA SER A 419 -11.88 31.83 -18.14
C SER A 419 -12.77 30.95 -19.02
N GLY A 420 -13.46 31.59 -19.96
CA GLY A 420 -14.28 30.90 -20.94
C GLY A 420 -15.61 30.41 -20.37
N LEU A 421 -16.11 29.34 -20.98
CA LEU A 421 -17.42 28.75 -20.69
C LEU A 421 -17.26 27.42 -19.94
N ALA A 422 -18.25 27.13 -19.10
CA ALA A 422 -18.46 25.84 -18.49
C ALA A 422 -19.84 25.31 -18.89
N LYS A 423 -19.89 24.05 -19.31
CA LYS A 423 -21.15 23.34 -19.61
C LYS A 423 -21.48 22.41 -18.45
N GLU A 424 -22.67 22.55 -17.88
CA GLU A 424 -23.14 21.68 -16.81
C GLU A 424 -23.76 20.41 -17.40
N LEU A 425 -23.24 19.25 -17.00
CA LEU A 425 -23.75 17.94 -17.39
C LEU A 425 -24.32 17.25 -16.16
N ARG A 426 -25.52 16.66 -16.29
CA ARG A 426 -26.07 15.73 -15.30
C ARG A 426 -26.05 14.33 -15.86
N CYS A 427 -25.33 13.44 -15.18
CA CYS A 427 -25.04 12.08 -15.64
C CYS A 427 -25.57 11.04 -14.65
N SER A 428 -26.15 9.96 -15.17
CA SER A 428 -26.65 8.83 -14.39
C SER A 428 -26.20 7.52 -15.02
N LYS A 429 -25.83 6.55 -14.18
CA LYS A 429 -25.49 5.21 -14.62
C LYS A 429 -26.75 4.33 -14.71
N GLU A 430 -26.90 3.59 -15.80
CA GLU A 430 -27.99 2.62 -15.95
C GLU A 430 -27.87 1.50 -14.92
N GLY A 431 -29.00 1.13 -14.31
CA GLY A 431 -29.05 0.07 -13.29
C GLY A 431 -28.38 0.42 -11.96
N ASP A 432 -28.12 1.71 -11.69
CA ASP A 432 -27.61 2.12 -10.39
C ASP A 432 -28.69 1.99 -9.31
N GLU A 433 -28.47 1.09 -8.34
CA GLU A 433 -29.42 0.79 -7.25
C GLU A 433 -29.85 2.05 -6.47
N TYR A 434 -28.96 3.04 -6.38
CA TYR A 434 -29.18 4.28 -5.62
C TYR A 434 -29.65 5.45 -6.49
N ASN A 435 -29.87 5.24 -7.79
CA ASN A 435 -30.29 6.27 -8.77
C ASN A 435 -29.45 7.56 -8.67
N ARG A 436 -28.12 7.41 -8.52
CA ARG A 436 -27.22 8.55 -8.37
C ARG A 436 -27.18 9.38 -9.65
N VAL A 437 -27.29 10.68 -9.46
CA VAL A 437 -27.11 11.67 -10.51
C VAL A 437 -25.89 12.51 -10.16
N ASN A 438 -24.88 12.45 -11.02
CA ASN A 438 -23.63 13.15 -10.88
C ASN A 438 -23.65 14.43 -11.72
N THR A 439 -23.24 15.55 -11.14
CA THR A 439 -23.07 16.81 -11.86
C THR A 439 -21.59 16.99 -12.21
N TYR A 440 -21.33 17.20 -13.50
CA TYR A 440 -20.01 17.56 -14.02
C TYR A 440 -20.07 18.95 -14.65
N TYR A 441 -18.96 19.67 -14.61
CA TYR A 441 -18.76 20.86 -15.44
C TYR A 441 -17.64 20.61 -16.43
N TYR A 442 -17.95 20.67 -17.73
CA TYR A 442 -16.93 20.70 -18.77
C TYR A 442 -16.41 22.11 -18.96
N LEU A 443 -15.16 22.35 -18.55
CA LEU A 443 -14.47 23.63 -18.67
C LEU A 443 -13.83 23.73 -20.06
N SER A 444 -14.43 24.52 -20.96
CA SER A 444 -14.08 24.47 -22.40
C SER A 444 -12.64 24.90 -22.71
N ASP A 445 -12.17 26.01 -22.13
CA ASP A 445 -10.80 26.50 -22.34
C ASP A 445 -9.73 25.51 -21.85
N TYR A 446 -10.08 24.68 -20.87
CA TYR A 446 -9.19 23.74 -20.18
C TYR A 446 -9.36 22.30 -20.67
N ALA A 447 -10.37 22.07 -21.51
CA ALA A 447 -10.83 20.78 -21.98
C ALA A 447 -10.83 19.71 -20.87
N TYR A 448 -11.46 20.04 -19.74
CA TYR A 448 -11.47 19.26 -18.50
C TYR A 448 -12.89 19.12 -17.93
N PHE A 449 -13.27 17.91 -17.52
CA PHE A 449 -14.49 17.64 -16.78
C PHE A 449 -14.21 17.64 -15.27
N PHE A 450 -14.81 18.61 -14.57
CA PHE A 450 -14.80 18.67 -13.11
C PHE A 450 -16.03 17.96 -12.54
N PHE A 451 -15.83 16.91 -11.75
CA PHE A 451 -16.89 16.31 -10.94
C PHE A 451 -17.22 17.21 -9.74
N ALA A 452 -18.41 17.80 -9.74
CA ALA A 452 -18.81 18.76 -8.72
C ALA A 452 -19.62 18.13 -7.59
N ARG A 453 -20.56 17.22 -7.91
CA ARG A 453 -21.44 16.65 -6.88
C ARG A 453 -22.15 15.39 -7.32
N THR A 454 -22.61 14.64 -6.34
CA THR A 454 -23.67 13.62 -6.49
C THR A 454 -24.91 14.11 -5.76
N ASP A 455 -26.08 14.00 -6.38
CA ASP A 455 -27.35 14.37 -5.74
C ASP A 455 -27.61 13.52 -4.49
N LYS A 456 -28.29 14.13 -3.51
CA LYS A 456 -28.57 13.51 -2.21
C LYS A 456 -29.33 12.19 -2.38
N ASN A 457 -28.80 11.12 -1.77
CA ASN A 457 -29.42 9.80 -1.71
C ASN A 457 -29.05 9.07 -0.40
N ARG A 458 -29.60 7.87 -0.21
CA ARG A 458 -29.44 7.09 1.04
C ARG A 458 -28.05 6.52 1.29
N PHE A 459 -27.21 6.42 0.25
CA PHE A 459 -25.93 5.73 0.32
C PHE A 459 -24.75 6.68 0.32
N PHE A 460 -24.59 7.47 -0.75
CA PHE A 460 -23.46 8.38 -0.90
C PHE A 460 -23.83 9.62 -1.71
N TYR A 461 -23.54 10.81 -1.18
CA TYR A 461 -23.59 12.05 -1.94
C TYR A 461 -22.42 12.97 -1.57
N SER A 462 -22.10 13.91 -2.45
CA SER A 462 -20.99 14.85 -2.23
C SER A 462 -21.31 16.19 -2.86
N ASP A 463 -20.69 17.24 -2.35
CA ASP A 463 -20.70 18.59 -2.92
C ASP A 463 -19.29 19.16 -2.84
N LEU A 464 -18.69 19.41 -3.99
CA LEU A 464 -17.28 19.72 -4.18
C LEU A 464 -17.14 21.02 -4.98
N VAL A 465 -16.13 21.80 -4.61
CA VAL A 465 -15.82 23.08 -5.23
C VAL A 465 -14.34 23.14 -5.61
N LEU A 466 -14.07 23.80 -6.72
CA LEU A 466 -12.71 24.12 -7.15
C LEU A 466 -12.17 25.25 -6.29
N LYS A 467 -11.08 24.98 -5.55
CA LYS A 467 -10.47 25.96 -4.65
C LYS A 467 -9.31 26.68 -5.32
N THR A 468 -8.35 25.92 -5.85
CA THR A 468 -7.13 26.45 -6.46
C THR A 468 -6.90 25.74 -7.78
N LEU A 469 -6.55 26.47 -8.84
CA LEU A 469 -6.19 25.91 -10.15
C LEU A 469 -4.94 26.60 -10.70
N ARG A 470 -4.11 25.86 -11.45
CA ARG A 470 -2.93 26.39 -12.15
C ARG A 470 -2.72 25.72 -13.50
#